data_AF-A0A815G4R4-F1
#
_entry.id   AF-A0A815G4R4-F1
#
_cell.length_a   1.000
_cell.length_b   1.000
_cell.length_c   1.000
_cell.angle_alpha   90.00
_cell.angle_beta   90.00
_cell.angle_gamma   90.00
#
_symmetry.space_group_name_H-M   'P 1'
#
loop_
_entity.id
_entity.type
_entity.pdbx_description
1 polymer ?
#
loop_
_entity_poly.entity_id
_entity_poly.type
_entity_poly.pdbx_seq_one_letter_code
_entity_poly.pdbx_strand_id
1 'polypeptide(L)' 'MVKIRHWTLPNGFKAQVTENDLKLVEEDLSEDLQQGEVLLESVYLSVDPH' A
#
# COMPACT_ATOMS: atom_id res chain seq x y z
N MET A 1 -15.09 -3.77 -9.31
CA MET A 1 -14.13 -3.00 -8.48
C MET A 1 -13.47 -3.97 -7.54
N VAL A 2 -12.14 -3.92 -7.43
CA VAL A 2 -11.37 -4.78 -6.54
C VAL A 2 -11.05 -4.01 -5.28
N LYS A 3 -11.37 -4.58 -4.11
CA LYS A 3 -10.93 -4.01 -2.84
C LYS A 3 -9.44 -4.24 -2.66
N ILE A 4 -8.69 -3.17 -2.46
CA ILE A 4 -7.26 -3.22 -2.18
C ILE A 4 -6.97 -2.68 -0.79
N ARG A 5 -5.81 -3.06 -0.24
CA ARG A 5 -5.28 -2.51 1.00
C ARG A 5 -3.87 -2.02 0.78
N HIS A 6 -3.56 -0.84 1.31
CA HIS A 6 -2.22 -0.29 1.27
C HIS A 6 -1.85 0.37 2.59
N TRP A 7 -0.56 0.31 2.93
CA TRP A 7 -0.01 1.04 4.06
C TRP A 7 0.37 2.46 3.64
N THR A 8 0.01 3.44 4.45
CA THR A 8 0.36 4.85 4.26
C THR A 8 1.20 5.35 5.43
N LEU A 9 2.02 6.36 5.16
CA LEU A 9 2.81 7.08 6.14
C LEU A 9 2.19 8.48 6.33
N PRO A 10 1.14 8.63 7.15
CA PRO A 10 0.42 9.91 7.30
C PRO A 10 1.30 11.01 7.89
N ASN A 11 2.29 10.64 8.73
CA ASN A 11 3.26 11.55 9.32
C ASN A 11 4.66 10.98 9.09
N GLY A 12 5.66 11.84 8.87
CA GLY A 12 7.05 11.37 8.80
C GLY A 12 7.52 10.78 10.13
N PHE A 13 8.49 9.85 10.07
CA PHE A 13 9.09 9.24 11.26
C PHE A 13 9.87 10.31 12.05
N LYS A 14 9.61 10.40 13.36
CA LYS A 14 10.29 11.38 14.24
C LYS A 14 11.42 10.78 15.08
N ALA A 15 11.51 9.45 15.16
CA ALA A 15 12.54 8.68 15.86
C ALA A 15 12.37 7.18 15.53
N GLN A 16 12.35 6.31 16.55
CA GLN A 16 11.97 4.92 16.40
C GLN A 16 10.55 4.81 15.86
N VAL A 17 10.39 4.03 14.78
CA VAL A 17 9.10 3.75 14.16
C VAL A 17 8.20 3.01 15.15
N THR A 18 6.97 3.46 15.23
CA THR A 18 5.89 2.88 16.03
C THR A 18 4.75 2.42 15.12
N GLU A 19 3.88 1.57 15.67
CA GLU A 19 2.69 1.07 14.97
C GLU A 19 1.76 2.19 14.49
N ASN A 20 1.77 3.33 15.19
CA ASN A 20 0.93 4.49 14.87
C ASN A 20 1.48 5.34 13.72
N ASP A 21 2.73 5.10 13.30
CA ASP A 21 3.33 5.82 12.17
C ASP A 21 2.81 5.29 10.83
N LEU A 22 2.28 4.07 10.79
CA LEU A 22 1.70 3.48 9.59
C LEU A 22 0.18 3.35 9.74
N LYS A 23 -0.55 3.63 8.65
CA LYS A 23 -2.00 3.45 8.60
C LYS A 23 -2.39 2.55 7.44
N LEU A 24 -3.10 1.48 7.75
CA LEU A 24 -3.74 0.62 6.76
C LEU A 24 -5.00 1.32 6.22
N VAL A 25 -5.10 1.43 4.91
CA VAL A 25 -6.25 2.01 4.20
C VAL A 25 -6.83 0.94 3.27
N GLU A 26 -8.17 0.86 3.22
CA GLU A 26 -8.91 0.03 2.27
C GLU A 26 -9.61 0.95 1.28
N GLU A 27 -9.48 0.67 -0.01
CA GLU A 27 -10.13 1.42 -1.09
C GLU A 27 -10.52 0.50 -2.25
N ASP A 28 -11.42 0.99 -3.10
CA ASP A 28 -11.86 0.28 -4.30
C ASP A 28 -11.03 0.71 -5.51
N LEU A 29 -10.36 -0.24 -6.14
CA LEU A 29 -9.64 -0.06 -7.38
C LEU A 29 -10.53 -0.39 -8.59
N SER A 30 -10.43 0.43 -9.63
CA SER A 30 -11.11 0.16 -10.91
C SER A 30 -10.55 -1.11 -11.56
N GLU A 31 -11.44 -1.89 -12.17
CA GLU A 31 -11.05 -3.03 -13.02
C GLU A 31 -10.91 -2.62 -14.49
N ASP A 32 -11.31 -1.39 -14.84
CA ASP A 32 -11.18 -0.84 -16.19
C ASP A 32 -9.73 -0.41 -16.43
N LEU A 33 -8.89 -1.37 -16.78
CA LEU A 33 -7.48 -1.16 -17.10
C LEU A 33 -7.30 -0.52 -18.47
N GLN A 34 -6.36 0.42 -18.57
CA GLN A 34 -5.96 1.02 -19.85
C GLN A 34 -5.08 0.06 -20.66
N GLN A 35 -4.91 0.34 -21.95
CA GLN A 35 -4.06 -0.47 -22.82
C GLN A 35 -2.62 -0.48 -22.31
N GLY A 36 -2.14 -1.68 -21.96
CA GLY A 36 -0.79 -1.89 -21.42
C GLY A 36 -0.71 -1.96 -19.89
N GLU A 37 -1.81 -1.68 -19.19
CA GLU A 37 -1.89 -1.89 -17.74
C GLU A 37 -2.22 -3.35 -17.41
N VAL A 38 -1.78 -3.79 -16.23
CA VAL A 38 -2.11 -5.08 -15.65
C VAL A 38 -2.47 -4.90 -14.18
N LEU A 39 -3.47 -5.66 -13.71
CA LEU A 39 -3.77 -5.76 -12.30
C LEU A 39 -2.93 -6.87 -11.67
N LEU A 40 -2.21 -6.53 -10.60
CA LEU A 40 -1.32 -7.45 -9.90
C LEU A 40 -1.83 -7.70 -8.47
N GLU A 41 -1.63 -8.91 -7.98
CA GLU A 41 -1.84 -9.28 -6.59
C GLU A 41 -0.49 -9.54 -5.92
N SER A 42 -0.21 -8.85 -4.82
CA SER A 42 1.03 -9.02 -4.08
C SER A 42 1.06 -10.39 -3.39
N VAL A 43 2.05 -11.22 -3.72
CA VAL A 43 2.25 -12.53 -3.06
C VAL A 43 3.11 -12.37 -1.80
N TYR A 44 4.21 -11.63 -1.91
CA TYR A 44 5.14 -11.33 -0.82
C TYR A 44 5.69 -9.91 -0.97
N LEU A 45 5.92 -9.23 0.14
CA LEU A 45 6.45 -7.87 0.23
C LEU A 45 7.72 -7.89 1.08
N SER A 46 8.79 -7.23 0.64
CA SER A 46 10.01 -7.06 1.45
C SER A 46 9.86 -5.90 2.42
N VAL A 47 10.68 -5.92 3.48
CA VAL A 47 10.99 -4.76 4.31
C VAL A 47 12.50 -4.68 4.43
N ASP A 48 13.04 -3.49 4.23
CA ASP A 48 14.48 -3.28 4.06
C ASP A 48 14.98 -2.17 5.00
N PRO A 49 16.17 -2.29 5.63
CA PRO A 49 16.67 -1.30 6.60
C PRO A 49 17.12 0.06 6.05
N HIS A 50 17.12 0.25 4.72
CA HIS A 50 17.82 1.37 4.06
C HIS A 50 17.30 2.76 4.42
#